data_AF-A0AAJ6HIJ6-F1
#
_entry.id   AF-A0AAJ6HIJ6-F1
#
_cell.length_a   1.000
_cell.length_b   1.000
_cell.length_c   1.000
_cell.angle_alpha   90.00
_cell.angle_beta   90.00
_cell.angle_gamma   90.00
#
_symmetry.space_group_name_H-M   'P 1'
#
loop_
_entity.id
_entity.type
_entity.pdbx_description
1 polymer ?
#
loop_
_entity_poly.entity_id
_entity_poly.type
_entity_poly.pdbx_seq_one_letter_code
_entity_poly.pdbx_strand_id
1 'polypeptide(L)' 'MPVRHSVIHKIDKKPDGSPAVLFLGASEQIESQARDDLMSQLNESYDKRGQINFRRLTRHI' A
#
# COMPACT_ATOMS: atom_id res chain seq x y z
N MET A 1 2.77 13.20 -2.72
CA MET A 1 4.05 13.34 -1.97
C MET A 1 4.95 12.17 -2.39
N PRO A 2 6.20 12.36 -2.87
CA PRO A 2 6.96 11.25 -3.45
C PRO A 2 7.59 10.34 -2.37
N VAL A 3 7.48 9.02 -2.57
CA VAL A 3 8.19 8.02 -1.75
C VAL A 3 9.65 7.96 -2.21
N ARG A 4 10.60 8.05 -1.28
CA ARG A 4 12.06 8.11 -1.56
C ARG A 4 12.82 6.82 -1.27
N HIS A 5 12.35 6.06 -0.29
CA HIS A 5 13.00 4.84 0.18
C HIS A 5 11.93 3.76 0.32
N SER A 6 12.23 2.52 -0.08
CA SER A 6 11.30 1.39 0.05
C SER A 6 12.04 0.09 0.37
N VAL A 7 11.40 -0.74 1.20
CA VAL A 7 11.87 -2.07 1.61
C VAL A 7 10.69 -3.03 1.57
N ILE A 8 10.86 -4.16 0.88
CA ILE A 8 9.81 -5.18 0.79
C ILE A 8 10.00 -6.21 1.92
N HIS A 9 8.94 -6.39 2.69
CA HIS A 9 8.85 -7.42 3.72
C HIS A 9 7.99 -8.57 3.21
N LYS A 10 8.37 -9.81 3.51
CA LYS A 10 7.54 -10.98 3.17
C LYS A 10 6.75 -11.39 4.41
N ILE A 11 5.44 -11.48 4.28
CA ILE A 11 4.57 -12.09 5.28
C ILE A 11 4.16 -13.46 4.76
N ASP A 12 4.60 -14.52 5.45
CA ASP A 12 4.15 -15.88 5.19
C ASP A 12 2.94 -16.18 6.08
N LYS A 13 1.76 -16.24 5.47
CA LYS A 13 0.52 -16.59 6.17
C LYS A 13 -0.05 -17.86 5.55
N LYS A 14 0.02 -18.95 6.30
CA LYS A 14 -0.51 -20.24 5.89
C LYS A 14 -2.02 -20.30 6.12
N PRO A 15 -2.76 -21.09 5.34
CA PRO A 15 -4.20 -21.29 5.53
C PRO A 15 -4.53 -22.23 6.71
N ASP A 16 -3.52 -22.88 7.30
CA ASP A 16 -3.63 -23.87 8.39
C ASP A 16 -3.99 -23.27 9.77
N GLY A 17 -4.23 -21.96 9.83
CA GLY A 17 -4.56 -21.25 11.07
C GLY A 17 -3.34 -20.88 11.92
N SER A 18 -2.12 -21.23 11.50
CA SER A 18 -0.91 -20.79 12.20
C SER A 18 -0.72 -19.26 12.08
N PRO A 19 -0.14 -18.61 13.09
CA PRO A 19 0.17 -17.18 13.03
C PRO A 19 1.06 -16.85 11.83
N ALA A 20 0.81 -15.70 11.20
CA ALA A 20 1.64 -15.25 10.09
C ALA A 20 3.07 -14.94 10.56
N VAL A 21 4.07 -15.35 9.78
CA VAL A 21 5.48 -15.08 10.04
C VAL A 21 5.93 -13.90 9.20
N LEU A 22 6.54 -12.90 9.83
CA LEU A 22 7.12 -11.74 9.17
C LEU A 22 8.62 -11.97 8.93
N PHE A 23 9.03 -11.93 7.66
CA PHE A 23 10.43 -11.90 7.25
C PHE A 23 10.80 -10.46 6.89
N LEU A 24 11.69 -9.87 7.70
CA LEU A 24 12.17 -8.52 7.48
C LEU A 24 13.05 -8.46 6.22
N GLY A 25 12.72 -7.57 5.31
CA GLY A 25 13.62 -7.23 4.21
C GLY A 25 14.80 -6.45 4.76
N ALA A 26 16.02 -6.96 4.59
CA ALA A 26 17.21 -6.31 5.13
C ALA A 26 17.76 -5.19 4.22
N SER A 27 17.39 -5.20 2.93
CA SER A 27 17.99 -4.34 1.92
C SER A 27 16.97 -3.39 1.30
N GLU A 28 17.44 -2.17 1.03
CA GLU A 28 16.71 -1.20 0.21
C GLU A 28 16.45 -1.75 -1.20
N GLN A 29 15.27 -1.42 -1.74
CA GLN A 29 14.93 -1.78 -3.11
C GLN A 29 15.85 -1.07 -4.10
N ILE A 30 16.53 -1.87 -4.92
CA ILE A 30 17.35 -1.38 -6.03
C ILE A 30 16.46 -0.60 -7.00
N GLU A 31 16.99 0.51 -7.51
CA GLU A 31 16.32 1.30 -8.55
C GLU A 31 16.02 0.43 -9.76
N SER A 32 14.74 0.36 -10.13
CA SER A 32 14.26 -0.47 -11.23
C SER A 32 12.90 0.04 -11.70
N GLN A 33 12.59 -0.20 -12.97
CA GLN A 33 11.28 0.16 -13.54
C GLN A 33 10.12 -0.45 -12.74
N ALA A 34 10.26 -1.70 -12.30
CA ALA A 34 9.25 -2.38 -11.50
C ALA A 34 8.99 -1.68 -10.15
N ARG A 35 10.04 -1.13 -9.52
CA ARG A 35 9.90 -0.33 -8.29
C ARG A 35 9.14 0.96 -8.59
N ASP A 36 9.50 1.66 -9.65
CA ASP A 36 8.93 2.96 -9.99
C ASP A 36 7.44 2.83 -10.38
N ASP A 37 7.08 1.79 -11.13
CA ASP A 37 5.70 1.45 -11.46
C ASP A 37 4.87 1.15 -10.19
N LEU A 38 5.44 0.38 -9.25
CA LEU A 38 4.80 0.09 -7.96
C LEU A 38 4.57 1.36 -7.15
N MET A 39 5.55 2.27 -7.10
CA MET A 39 5.42 3.55 -6.38
C MET A 39 4.38 4.46 -7.03
N SER A 40 4.31 4.50 -8.36
CA SER A 40 3.29 5.25 -9.09
C SER A 40 1.88 4.78 -8.73
N GLN A 41 1.63 3.47 -8.82
CA GLN A 41 0.35 2.85 -8.47
C GLN A 41 -0.03 3.07 -7.00
N LEU A 42 0.96 3.00 -6.10
CA LEU A 42 0.76 3.30 -4.67
C LEU A 42 0.33 4.74 -4.45
N ASN A 43 1.04 5.71 -5.04
CA ASN A 43 0.71 7.12 -4.91
C ASN A 43 -0.70 7.42 -5.42
N GLU A 44 -1.04 6.91 -6.62
CA GLU A 44 -2.39 7.04 -7.16
C GLU A 44 -3.45 6.48 -6.22
N SER A 45 -3.23 5.30 -5.63
CA SER A 45 -4.18 4.66 -4.73
C SER A 45 -4.31 5.39 -3.39
N TYR A 46 -3.22 5.99 -2.88
CA TYR A 46 -3.25 6.83 -1.69
C TYR A 46 -3.98 8.14 -1.92
N ASP A 47 -3.70 8.83 -3.03
CA ASP A 47 -4.33 10.11 -3.36
C ASP A 47 -5.83 9.93 -3.67
N LYS A 48 -6.22 8.81 -4.31
CA LYS A 48 -7.63 8.47 -4.58
C LYS A 48 -8.46 8.20 -3.32
N ARG A 49 -7.86 7.81 -2.19
CA ARG A 49 -8.59 7.59 -0.92
C ARG A 49 -9.09 8.87 -0.27
N GLY A 50 -8.55 10.04 -0.63
CA GLY A 50 -9.08 11.35 -0.20
C GLY A 50 -10.42 11.71 -0.86
N GLN A 51 -10.83 10.98 -1.90
CA GLN A 51 -12.05 11.24 -2.68
C GLN A 51 -13.20 10.31 -2.25
N ILE A 52 -13.37 10.09 -0.95
CA ILE A 52 -14.61 9.54 -0.43
C ILE A 52 -15.67 10.64 -0.60
N ASN A 53 -16.53 10.47 -1.61
CA ASN A 53 -17.67 11.33 -1.88
C ASN A 53 -18.61 11.31 -0.67
N PHE A 54 -18.46 12.28 0.24
CA PHE A 54 -19.53 12.67 1.17
C PHE A 54 -20.65 13.31 0.33
N ARG A 55 -21.46 12.48 -0.34
CA ARG A 55 -22.78 12.92 -0.77
C ARG A 55 -23.56 13.22 0.52
N ARG A 56 -23.62 14.52 0.86
CA ARG A 56 -24.52 15.08 1.87
C ARG A 56 -25.90 14.45 1.66
N LEU A 57 -26.34 13.61 2.59
CA LEU A 57 -27.76 13.29 2.71
C LEU A 57 -28.43 14.59 3.17
N THR A 58 -29.03 15.33 2.24
CA THR A 58 -29.99 16.37 2.59
C THR A 58 -31.13 15.68 3.33
N ARG A 59 -31.20 15.90 4.65
CA ARG A 59 -32.42 15.61 5.42
C ARG A 59 -33.56 16.36 4.76
N HIS A 60 -34.55 15.64 4.25
CA HIS A 60 -35.87 16.21 4.04
C HIS A 60 -36.65 16.03 5.35
N ILE A 61 -37.08 17.19 5.84
CA ILE A 61 -38.20 17.47 6.74
C ILE A 61 -39.37 16.51 6.54
#